data_AF-A0A2N9GFZ6-F1
#
_entry.id   AF-A0A2N9GFZ6-F1
#
_cell.length_a   1.000
_cell.length_b   1.000
_cell.length_c   1.000
_cell.angle_alpha   90.00
_cell.angle_beta   90.00
_cell.angle_gamma   90.00
#
_symmetry.space_group_name_H-M   'P 1'
#
loop_
_entity.id
_entity.type
_entity.pdbx_description
1 polymer ?
#
loop_
_entity_poly.entity_id
_entity_poly.type
_entity_poly.pdbx_seq_one_letter_code
_entity_poly.pdbx_strand_id
1 'polypeptide(L)'
;MEEAEVIEELYELQYSDLMLLSSSSSEEENERQKSIISREIMEALGPTGPGLLSITGVPNVSSLRHHLLPLARNLALLSPDHRLRILKEHNLGSDVPLKNPDRIVSSFAMQLRYEQGLDSEQDHLDVGMMREIQDSEFKNLGNTFRKLGFFMMDLGIRIARICDKAIGGQELEQSLLESCAAKGRLIHYHSALDNLVLKEAGKSKANW
;
A
#
# COMPACT_ATOMS: atom_id res chain seq x y z
N MET A 1 -19.92 33.55 -5.84
CA MET A 1 -19.64 32.98 -4.51
C MET A 1 -18.35 32.23 -4.70
N GLU A 2 -17.24 32.84 -4.31
CA GLU A 2 -15.91 32.24 -4.46
C GLU A 2 -15.85 31.04 -3.50
N GLU A 3 -15.80 29.83 -4.05
CA GLU A 3 -15.35 28.67 -3.30
C GLU A 3 -13.87 28.90 -3.00
N ALA A 4 -13.58 29.43 -1.82
CA ALA A 4 -12.25 29.42 -1.30
C ALA A 4 -11.85 27.94 -1.15
N GLU A 5 -11.01 27.45 -2.06
CA GLU A 5 -10.21 26.26 -1.85
C GLU A 5 -9.43 26.47 -0.55
N VAL A 6 -9.99 26.02 0.57
CA VAL A 6 -9.23 25.84 1.80
C VAL A 6 -8.32 24.66 1.53
N ILE A 7 -7.17 24.93 0.92
CA ILE A 7 -6.04 24.03 0.98
C ILE A 7 -5.60 24.06 2.45
N GLU A 8 -6.26 23.26 3.29
CA GLU A 8 -5.73 23.01 4.63
C GLU A 8 -4.34 22.41 4.45
N GLU A 9 -3.33 23.09 4.99
CA GLU A 9 -1.95 22.64 4.92
C GLU A 9 -1.86 21.26 5.55
N LEU A 10 -1.55 20.27 4.71
CA LEU A 10 -1.38 18.89 5.12
C LEU A 10 -0.23 18.81 6.14
N TYR A 11 -0.54 18.35 7.36
CA TYR A 11 0.48 18.16 8.39
C TYR A 11 1.50 17.09 7.96
N GLU A 12 2.76 17.49 7.85
CA GLU A 12 3.88 16.62 7.51
C GLU A 12 4.64 16.18 8.77
N LEU A 13 4.58 14.89 9.07
CA LEU A 13 5.31 14.24 10.15
C LEU A 13 6.57 13.56 9.59
N GLN A 14 7.74 13.87 10.15
CA GLN A 14 8.96 13.14 9.79
C GLN A 14 8.95 11.72 10.39
N TYR A 15 9.43 10.74 9.63
CA TYR A 15 9.53 9.36 10.11
C TYR A 15 10.38 9.24 11.38
N SER A 16 11.45 10.04 11.51
CA SER A 16 12.28 10.10 12.72
C SER A 16 11.49 10.48 13.97
N ASP A 17 10.53 11.40 13.83
CA ASP A 17 9.71 11.91 14.92
C ASP A 17 8.71 10.85 15.36
N LEU A 18 8.13 10.11 14.40
CA LEU A 18 7.31 8.94 14.69
C LEU A 18 8.10 7.84 15.43
N MET A 19 9.37 7.64 15.07
CA MET A 19 10.25 6.70 15.76
C MET A 19 10.62 7.19 17.16
N LEU A 20 10.80 8.49 17.37
CA LEU A 20 11.01 9.10 18.69
C LEU A 20 9.80 8.85 19.60
N LEU A 21 8.57 9.01 19.11
CA LEU A 21 7.35 8.70 19.87
C LEU A 21 7.23 7.22 20.29
N SER A 22 7.92 6.34 19.56
CA SER A 22 7.97 4.91 19.84
C SER A 22 9.10 4.53 20.81
N SER A 23 10.02 5.44 21.14
CA SER A 23 11.18 5.14 21.99
C SER A 23 10.83 5.23 23.48
N SER A 24 11.41 4.32 24.27
CA SER A 24 11.26 4.28 25.73
C SER A 24 12.24 5.20 26.47
N SER A 25 13.02 6.04 25.78
CA SER A 25 14.02 6.92 26.40
C SER A 25 13.32 8.05 27.17
N SER A 26 13.63 8.18 28.46
CA SER A 26 12.99 9.11 29.41
C SER A 26 13.77 10.41 29.61
N GLU A 27 14.53 10.86 28.62
CA GLU A 27 15.22 12.16 28.69
C GLU A 27 14.17 13.30 28.64
N GLU A 28 14.25 14.27 29.55
CA GLU A 28 13.24 15.32 29.71
C GLU A 28 12.99 16.13 28.42
N GLU A 29 14.05 16.41 27.65
CA GLU A 29 13.95 17.10 26.37
C GLU A 29 13.19 16.29 25.31
N ASN A 30 13.40 14.96 25.30
CA ASN A 30 12.67 14.05 24.44
C ASN A 30 11.19 13.96 24.85
N GLU A 31 10.87 13.96 26.14
CA GLU A 31 9.48 13.93 26.59
C GLU A 31 8.69 15.18 26.20
N ARG A 32 9.31 16.37 26.30
CA ARG A 32 8.69 17.61 25.82
C ARG A 32 8.42 17.55 24.31
N GLN A 33 9.42 17.10 23.53
CA GLN A 33 9.28 16.96 22.08
C GLN A 33 8.19 15.94 21.71
N LYS A 34 8.18 14.77 22.36
CA LYS A 34 7.14 13.73 22.16
C LYS A 34 5.74 14.28 22.46
N SER A 35 5.58 15.09 23.49
CA SER A 35 4.30 15.72 23.84
C SER A 35 3.84 16.70 22.75
N ILE A 36 4.75 17.52 22.21
CA ILE A 36 4.44 18.45 21.12
C ILE A 36 4.00 17.69 19.86
N ILE A 37 4.80 16.72 19.41
CA ILE A 37 4.49 15.95 18.19
C ILE A 37 3.17 15.18 18.35
N SER A 38 2.94 14.56 19.52
CA SER A 38 1.68 13.84 19.78
C SER A 38 0.47 14.78 19.71
N ARG A 39 0.59 15.99 20.26
CA ARG A 39 -0.47 17.00 20.19
C ARG A 39 -0.76 17.40 18.75
N GLU A 40 0.27 17.64 17.94
CA GLU A 40 0.11 18.03 16.53
C GLU A 40 -0.53 16.92 15.68
N ILE A 41 -0.15 15.65 15.93
CA ILE A 41 -0.82 14.48 15.31
C ILE A 41 -2.32 14.45 15.68
N MET A 42 -2.66 14.68 16.94
CA MET A 42 -4.05 14.67 17.40
C MET A 42 -4.86 15.86 16.91
N GLU A 43 -4.23 17.04 16.77
CA GLU A 43 -4.85 18.22 16.16
C GLU A 43 -5.13 17.95 14.67
N ALA A 44 -4.20 17.32 13.94
CA ALA A 44 -4.36 17.00 12.52
C ALA A 44 -5.42 15.90 12.25
N LEU A 45 -5.48 14.87 13.10
CA LEU A 45 -6.45 13.76 12.99
C LEU A 45 -7.78 14.04 13.71
N GLY A 46 -7.84 15.13 14.48
CA GLY A 46 -8.98 15.50 15.31
C GLY A 46 -10.15 16.08 14.52
N PRO A 47 -11.27 16.39 15.20
CA PRO A 47 -12.51 16.83 14.55
C PRO A 47 -12.41 18.17 13.82
N THR A 48 -11.39 18.97 14.13
CA THR A 48 -11.11 20.28 13.51
C THR A 48 -9.90 20.24 12.58
N GLY A 49 -9.24 19.09 12.47
CA GLY A 49 -8.10 18.91 11.58
C GLY A 49 -8.52 18.38 10.21
N PRO A 50 -7.59 18.33 9.25
CA PRO A 50 -7.85 17.86 7.89
C PRO A 50 -8.21 16.36 7.84
N GLY A 51 -8.04 15.62 8.94
CA GLY A 51 -8.31 14.18 9.02
C GLY A 51 -7.28 13.33 8.27
N LEU A 52 -6.18 13.95 7.85
CA LEU A 52 -5.12 13.35 7.07
C LEU A 52 -3.76 13.92 7.51
N LEU A 53 -2.74 13.07 7.44
CA LEU A 53 -1.35 13.43 7.71
C LEU A 53 -0.44 12.76 6.68
N SER A 54 0.73 13.34 6.48
CA SER A 54 1.76 12.85 5.57
C SER A 54 2.93 12.40 6.41
N ILE A 55 3.44 11.18 6.18
CA ILE A 55 4.67 10.72 6.83
C ILE A 55 5.78 10.77 5.80
N THR A 56 6.75 11.64 6.03
CA THR A 56 7.88 11.88 5.13
C THR A 56 9.14 11.19 5.64
N GLY A 57 10.12 10.98 4.75
CA GLY A 57 11.39 10.36 5.13
C GLY A 57 11.32 8.86 5.45
N VAL A 58 10.24 8.16 5.11
CA VAL A 58 10.13 6.70 5.36
C VAL A 58 11.14 5.94 4.49
N PRO A 59 12.08 5.17 5.08
CA PRO A 59 13.11 4.46 4.34
C PRO A 59 12.54 3.47 3.32
N ASN A 60 13.18 3.35 2.16
CA ASN A 60 12.89 2.37 1.10
C ASN A 60 11.51 2.45 0.43
N VAL A 61 10.51 3.14 1.01
CA VAL A 61 9.14 3.23 0.46
C VAL A 61 9.13 3.85 -0.94
N SER A 62 9.90 4.91 -1.18
CA SER A 62 9.98 5.56 -2.50
C SER A 62 10.49 4.61 -3.58
N SER A 63 11.51 3.81 -3.27
CA SER A 63 12.07 2.81 -4.20
C SER A 63 11.06 1.70 -4.49
N LEU A 64 10.44 1.15 -3.44
CA LEU A 64 9.40 0.13 -3.57
C LEU A 64 8.21 0.63 -4.40
N ARG A 65 7.75 1.86 -4.17
CA ARG A 65 6.67 2.49 -4.95
C ARG A 65 7.06 2.68 -6.41
N HIS A 66 8.27 3.18 -6.66
CA HIS A 66 8.76 3.40 -8.02
C HIS A 66 8.80 2.10 -8.83
N HIS A 67 9.17 0.99 -8.19
CA HIS A 67 9.17 -0.33 -8.81
C HIS A 67 7.75 -0.90 -8.98
N LEU A 68 6.87 -0.75 -7.98
CA LEU A 68 5.57 -1.42 -7.95
C LEU A 68 4.49 -0.74 -8.82
N LEU A 69 4.46 0.60 -8.85
CA LEU A 69 3.39 1.35 -9.51
C LEU A 69 3.30 1.07 -11.03
N PRO A 70 4.41 0.99 -11.80
CA PRO A 70 4.35 0.63 -13.22
C PRO A 70 3.75 -0.76 -13.46
N LEU A 71 3.98 -1.71 -12.55
CA LEU A 71 3.48 -3.08 -12.68
C LEU A 71 1.94 -3.14 -12.64
N ALA A 72 1.27 -2.16 -12.01
CA ALA A 72 -0.19 -2.04 -12.02
C ALA A 72 -0.71 -1.99 -13.46
N ARG A 73 -0.11 -1.12 -14.28
CA ARG A 73 -0.50 -0.96 -15.68
C ARG A 73 -0.14 -2.20 -16.48
N ASN A 74 1.07 -2.73 -16.31
CA ASN A 74 1.52 -3.90 -17.06
C ASN A 74 0.60 -5.10 -16.82
N LEU A 75 0.28 -5.40 -15.55
CA LEU A 75 -0.71 -6.41 -15.18
C LEU A 75 -2.09 -6.15 -15.80
N ALA A 76 -2.54 -4.90 -15.79
CA ALA A 76 -3.86 -4.54 -16.30
C ALA A 76 -4.01 -4.78 -17.81
N LEU A 77 -2.92 -4.70 -18.56
CA LEU A 77 -2.85 -4.88 -20.01
C LEU A 77 -2.55 -6.32 -20.45
N LEU A 78 -2.17 -7.22 -19.53
CA LEU A 78 -1.98 -8.63 -19.85
C LEU A 78 -3.30 -9.29 -20.31
N SER A 79 -3.15 -10.36 -21.10
CA SER A 79 -4.27 -11.22 -21.43
C SER A 79 -4.88 -11.85 -20.17
N PRO A 80 -6.20 -12.16 -20.15
CA PRO A 80 -6.86 -12.69 -18.96
C PRO A 80 -6.19 -13.92 -18.34
N ASP A 81 -5.73 -14.85 -19.18
CA ASP A 81 -5.13 -16.12 -18.74
C ASP A 81 -3.73 -15.90 -18.16
N HIS A 82 -2.94 -15.04 -18.80
CA HIS A 82 -1.59 -14.69 -18.32
C HIS A 82 -1.66 -13.91 -17.02
N ARG A 83 -2.55 -12.90 -16.94
CA ARG A 83 -2.80 -12.17 -15.71
C ARG A 83 -3.21 -13.09 -14.58
N LEU A 84 -4.18 -14.00 -14.79
CA LEU A 84 -4.64 -14.90 -13.75
C LEU A 84 -3.51 -15.79 -13.22
N ARG A 85 -2.57 -16.19 -14.08
CA ARG A 85 -1.38 -16.94 -13.69
C ARG A 85 -0.46 -16.13 -12.78
N ILE A 86 -0.07 -14.93 -13.22
CA ILE A 86 0.81 -14.03 -12.45
C ILE A 86 0.19 -13.68 -11.09
N LEU A 87 -1.12 -13.40 -11.07
CA LEU A 87 -1.82 -13.11 -9.82
C LEU A 87 -1.75 -14.30 -8.84
N LYS A 88 -1.95 -15.53 -9.32
CA LYS A 88 -1.83 -16.72 -8.48
C LYS A 88 -0.41 -16.92 -7.96
N GLU A 89 0.60 -16.78 -8.83
CA GLU A 89 2.01 -16.95 -8.48
C GLU A 89 2.47 -15.98 -7.39
N HIS A 90 1.95 -14.74 -7.40
CA HIS A 90 2.31 -13.71 -6.44
C HIS A 90 1.28 -13.50 -5.32
N ASN A 91 0.35 -14.43 -5.11
CA ASN A 91 -0.68 -14.37 -4.06
C ASN A 91 -1.55 -13.10 -4.11
N LEU A 92 -1.86 -12.64 -5.31
CA LEU A 92 -2.75 -11.52 -5.57
C LEU A 92 -4.12 -12.01 -6.06
N GLY A 93 -5.17 -11.30 -5.64
CA GLY A 93 -6.52 -11.41 -6.17
C GLY A 93 -6.92 -10.19 -6.97
N SER A 94 -8.18 -10.12 -7.37
CA SER A 94 -8.78 -8.91 -7.93
C SER A 94 -10.13 -8.65 -7.27
N ASP A 95 -10.37 -7.40 -6.89
CA ASP A 95 -11.65 -6.95 -6.34
C ASP A 95 -12.66 -6.59 -7.45
N VAL A 96 -12.27 -6.68 -8.72
CA VAL A 96 -13.11 -6.32 -9.89
C VAL A 96 -13.17 -7.45 -10.91
N PRO A 97 -14.25 -7.56 -11.71
CA PRO A 97 -14.34 -8.57 -12.76
C PRO A 97 -13.24 -8.39 -13.82
N LEU A 98 -12.33 -9.37 -13.92
CA LEU A 98 -11.21 -9.33 -14.87
C LEU A 98 -11.60 -9.54 -16.34
N LYS A 99 -12.84 -9.95 -16.60
CA LYS A 99 -13.35 -10.27 -17.95
C LYS A 99 -14.18 -9.15 -18.58
N ASN A 100 -14.52 -8.09 -17.84
CA ASN A 100 -15.26 -6.97 -18.40
C ASN A 100 -14.33 -6.10 -19.27
N PRO A 101 -14.57 -5.98 -20.59
CA PRO A 101 -13.73 -5.19 -21.50
C PRO A 101 -13.98 -3.68 -21.42
N ASP A 102 -15.12 -3.24 -20.88
CA ASP A 102 -15.47 -1.82 -20.74
C ASP A 102 -15.11 -1.24 -19.36
N ARG A 103 -14.34 -1.99 -18.56
CA ARG A 103 -13.92 -1.52 -17.24
C ARG A 103 -12.89 -0.41 -17.37
N ILE A 104 -13.07 0.63 -16.58
CA ILE A 104 -12.15 1.78 -16.49
C ILE A 104 -11.06 1.59 -15.45
N VAL A 105 -11.12 0.51 -14.66
CA VAL A 105 -10.18 0.24 -13.57
C VAL A 105 -9.83 -1.24 -13.50
N SER A 106 -8.57 -1.52 -13.19
CA SER A 106 -8.10 -2.82 -12.73
C SER A 106 -7.57 -2.69 -11.31
N SER A 107 -7.93 -3.62 -10.44
CA SER A 107 -7.51 -3.64 -9.03
C SER A 107 -6.92 -5.01 -8.69
N PHE A 108 -5.72 -5.01 -8.12
CA PHE A 108 -5.01 -6.22 -7.68
C PHE A 108 -4.81 -6.13 -6.17
N ALA A 109 -5.32 -7.11 -5.43
CA ALA A 109 -5.42 -7.04 -3.98
C ALA A 109 -4.66 -8.17 -3.30
N MET A 110 -4.02 -7.88 -2.18
CA MET A 110 -3.40 -8.86 -1.29
C MET A 110 -3.91 -8.64 0.13
N GLN A 111 -4.34 -9.70 0.79
CA GLN A 111 -4.56 -9.66 2.24
C GLN A 111 -3.20 -9.62 2.92
N LEU A 112 -2.98 -8.62 3.75
CA LEU A 112 -1.76 -8.43 4.51
C LEU A 112 -2.03 -8.87 5.95
N ARG A 113 -1.19 -9.78 6.44
CA ARG A 113 -1.24 -10.24 7.83
C ARG A 113 -0.05 -9.68 8.56
N TYR A 114 -0.29 -9.10 9.72
CA TYR A 114 0.77 -8.59 10.56
C TYR A 114 1.44 -9.77 11.27
N GLU A 115 2.48 -10.33 10.65
CA GLU A 115 3.31 -11.33 11.31
C GLU A 115 4.50 -10.57 11.93
N GLN A 116 4.61 -10.64 13.27
CA GLN A 116 5.77 -10.11 14.00
C GLN A 116 7.00 -10.94 13.63
N GLY A 117 7.68 -10.56 12.55
CA GLY A 117 8.89 -11.24 12.10
C GLY A 117 9.04 -11.15 10.59
N LEU A 118 10.11 -10.50 10.14
CA LEU A 118 10.55 -10.47 8.74
C LEU A 118 11.18 -11.81 8.29
N ASP A 119 10.97 -12.90 9.02
CA ASP A 119 11.57 -14.20 8.75
C ASP A 119 10.59 -15.11 8.01
N SER A 120 10.41 -14.84 6.73
CA SER A 120 10.02 -15.87 5.76
C SER A 120 10.51 -15.48 4.36
N GLU A 121 11.83 -15.44 4.21
CA GLU A 121 12.44 -15.76 2.92
C GLU A 121 12.20 -17.25 2.63
N GLN A 122 11.04 -17.57 2.08
CA GLN A 122 10.83 -18.84 1.38
C GLN A 122 11.01 -18.58 -0.11
N ASP A 123 12.28 -18.58 -0.50
CA ASP A 123 12.73 -18.60 -1.88
C ASP A 123 12.53 -20.03 -2.42
N HIS A 124 11.31 -20.32 -2.91
CA HIS A 124 11.05 -21.55 -3.66
C HIS A 124 11.46 -21.35 -5.12
N LEU A 125 12.75 -21.50 -5.39
CA LEU A 125 13.27 -21.74 -6.72
C LEU A 125 13.05 -23.22 -7.06
N ASP A 126 12.20 -23.53 -8.05
CA ASP A 126 12.55 -24.38 -9.21
C ASP A 126 11.36 -24.61 -10.18
N VAL A 127 11.73 -24.92 -11.43
CA VAL A 127 10.98 -25.48 -12.57
C VAL A 127 10.52 -24.47 -13.64
N GLY A 128 11.45 -23.95 -14.44
CA GLY A 128 11.06 -23.42 -15.76
C GLY A 128 12.07 -22.59 -16.55
N MET A 129 13.29 -23.09 -16.81
CA MET A 129 14.39 -22.39 -17.49
C MET A 129 14.09 -21.85 -18.92
N MET A 130 12.91 -22.12 -19.48
CA MET A 130 12.45 -21.55 -20.77
C MET A 130 11.33 -20.51 -20.64
N ARG A 131 10.72 -20.36 -19.45
CA ARG A 131 9.58 -19.45 -19.16
C ARG A 131 9.99 -18.15 -18.47
N GLU A 132 11.16 -18.13 -17.82
CA GLU A 132 11.69 -16.98 -17.06
C GLU A 132 11.90 -15.70 -17.88
N ILE A 133 12.03 -15.80 -19.21
CA ILE A 133 12.39 -14.64 -20.04
C ILE A 133 11.21 -13.65 -20.17
N GLN A 134 9.96 -14.12 -20.25
CA GLN A 134 8.79 -13.24 -20.43
C GLN A 134 8.22 -12.68 -19.11
N ASP A 135 8.32 -13.42 -18.02
CA ASP A 135 7.72 -13.05 -16.72
C ASP A 135 8.75 -12.42 -15.75
N SER A 136 9.99 -12.18 -16.20
CA SER A 136 11.07 -11.59 -15.40
C SER A 136 10.69 -10.24 -14.78
N GLU A 137 9.82 -9.46 -15.44
CA GLU A 137 9.35 -8.17 -14.92
C GLU A 137 8.51 -8.31 -13.64
N PHE A 138 7.83 -9.44 -13.45
CA PHE A 138 6.97 -9.69 -12.29
C PHE A 138 7.64 -10.51 -11.20
N LYS A 139 8.87 -11.01 -11.40
CA LYS A 139 9.56 -11.95 -10.50
C LYS A 139 9.46 -11.56 -9.01
N ASN A 140 9.53 -10.27 -8.69
CA ASN A 140 9.49 -9.75 -7.32
C ASN A 140 8.17 -9.06 -6.94
N LEU A 141 7.11 -9.15 -7.76
CA LEU A 141 5.86 -8.43 -7.59
C LEU A 141 5.25 -8.68 -6.20
N GLY A 142 5.00 -9.94 -5.85
CA GLY A 142 4.38 -10.31 -4.57
C GLY A 142 5.21 -9.86 -3.36
N ASN A 143 6.54 -10.02 -3.43
CA ASN A 143 7.45 -9.66 -2.36
C ASN A 143 7.53 -8.14 -2.16
N THR A 144 7.70 -7.38 -3.25
CA THR A 144 7.71 -5.90 -3.22
C THR A 144 6.38 -5.35 -2.70
N PHE A 145 5.25 -5.90 -3.18
CA PHE A 145 3.91 -5.50 -2.74
C PHE A 145 3.74 -5.72 -1.24
N ARG A 146 4.10 -6.93 -0.75
CA ARG A 146 4.04 -7.28 0.66
C ARG A 146 4.92 -6.36 1.51
N LYS A 147 6.18 -6.16 1.12
CA LYS A 147 7.13 -5.29 1.82
C LYS A 147 6.59 -3.86 1.96
N LEU A 148 6.07 -3.28 0.86
CA LEU A 148 5.44 -1.96 0.91
C LEU A 148 4.21 -1.94 1.83
N GLY A 149 3.36 -2.97 1.72
CA GLY A 149 2.20 -3.14 2.59
C GLY A 149 2.56 -3.17 4.07
N PHE A 150 3.62 -3.88 4.44
CA PHE A 150 4.12 -3.94 5.81
C PHE A 150 4.64 -2.60 6.32
N PHE A 151 5.35 -1.83 5.50
CA PHE A 151 5.71 -0.45 5.87
C PHE A 151 4.45 0.39 6.18
N MET A 152 3.43 0.31 5.34
CA MET A 152 2.19 1.07 5.55
C MET A 152 1.44 0.61 6.81
N MET A 153 1.42 -0.69 7.09
CA MET A 153 0.81 -1.23 8.30
C MET A 153 1.55 -0.83 9.58
N ASP A 154 2.89 -0.93 9.61
CA ASP A 154 3.70 -0.53 10.77
C ASP A 154 3.50 0.95 11.11
N LEU A 155 3.47 1.83 10.10
CA LEU A 155 3.15 3.24 10.29
C LEU A 155 1.75 3.43 10.88
N GLY A 156 0.75 2.74 10.33
CA GLY A 156 -0.64 2.81 10.82
C GLY A 156 -0.77 2.36 12.28
N ILE A 157 -0.08 1.28 12.67
CA ILE A 157 -0.06 0.76 14.04
C ILE A 157 0.60 1.76 15.00
N ARG A 158 1.71 2.40 14.59
CA ARG A 158 2.37 3.43 15.42
C ARG A 158 1.46 4.64 15.66
N ILE A 159 0.77 5.10 14.61
CA ILE A 159 -0.21 6.18 14.72
C ILE A 159 -1.37 5.76 15.64
N ALA A 160 -1.90 4.54 15.48
CA ALA A 160 -2.95 4.02 16.35
C ALA A 160 -2.56 4.04 17.83
N ARG A 161 -1.33 3.62 18.15
CA ARG A 161 -0.78 3.67 19.52
C ARG A 161 -0.72 5.10 20.08
N ILE A 162 -0.38 6.08 19.25
CA ILE A 162 -0.35 7.50 19.66
C ILE A 162 -1.77 7.98 19.98
N CYS A 163 -2.74 7.63 19.13
CA CYS A 163 -4.14 7.95 19.35
C CYS A 163 -4.69 7.31 20.63
N ASP A 164 -4.41 6.02 20.86
CA ASP A 164 -4.80 5.29 22.07
C ASP A 164 -4.29 6.02 23.33
N LYS A 165 -3.00 6.37 23.37
CA LYS A 165 -2.40 7.12 24.48
C LYS A 165 -3.05 8.50 24.69
N ALA A 166 -3.34 9.23 23.62
CA ALA A 166 -3.90 10.57 23.70
C ALA A 166 -5.37 10.59 24.16
N ILE A 167 -6.15 9.59 23.75
CA ILE A 167 -7.58 9.45 24.10
C ILE A 167 -7.75 8.76 25.46
N GLY A 168 -6.72 8.07 25.95
CA GLY A 168 -6.76 7.29 27.19
C GLY A 168 -7.33 5.88 27.02
N GLY A 169 -7.34 5.36 25.78
CA GLY A 169 -7.73 4.00 25.43
C GLY A 169 -6.55 3.09 25.13
N GLN A 170 -6.82 1.82 24.82
CA GLN A 170 -5.84 0.82 24.33
C GLN A 170 -6.50 -0.14 23.34
N GLU A 171 -7.46 0.37 22.54
CA GLU A 171 -8.33 -0.48 21.73
C GLU A 171 -7.96 -0.43 20.25
N LEU A 172 -7.45 0.70 19.75
CA LEU A 172 -7.25 0.88 18.31
C LEU A 172 -6.06 0.05 17.80
N GLU A 173 -4.90 0.13 18.45
CA GLU A 173 -3.74 -0.68 18.10
C GLU A 173 -4.09 -2.17 18.13
N GLN A 174 -4.69 -2.62 19.24
CA GLN A 174 -5.03 -4.02 19.44
C GLN A 174 -6.06 -4.50 18.41
N SER A 175 -7.09 -3.71 18.13
CA SER A 175 -8.09 -4.03 17.10
C SER A 175 -7.48 -4.17 15.71
N LEU A 176 -6.53 -3.31 15.35
CA LEU A 176 -5.83 -3.41 14.07
C LEU A 176 -4.98 -4.68 13.97
N LEU A 177 -4.30 -5.06 15.06
CA LEU A 177 -3.49 -6.28 15.12
C LEU A 177 -4.36 -7.55 15.07
N GLU A 178 -5.44 -7.59 15.84
CA GLU A 178 -6.30 -8.78 15.96
C GLU A 178 -7.19 -9.00 14.73
N SER A 179 -7.70 -7.93 14.12
CA SER A 179 -8.63 -8.05 12.99
C SER A 179 -8.03 -8.78 11.78
N CYS A 180 -6.70 -8.74 11.63
CA CYS A 180 -5.98 -9.25 10.47
C CYS A 180 -6.61 -8.81 9.12
N ALA A 181 -7.30 -7.66 9.12
CA ALA A 181 -8.17 -7.22 8.03
C ALA A 181 -7.45 -6.33 7.00
N ALA A 182 -6.17 -6.01 7.23
CA ALA A 182 -5.40 -5.17 6.34
C ALA A 182 -5.33 -5.76 4.92
N LYS A 183 -5.62 -4.92 3.93
CA LYS A 183 -5.61 -5.28 2.51
C LYS A 183 -4.89 -4.20 1.74
N GLY A 184 -3.82 -4.59 1.04
CA GLY A 184 -3.18 -3.72 0.06
C GLY A 184 -3.87 -3.85 -1.30
N ARG A 185 -3.92 -2.75 -2.05
CA ARG A 185 -4.43 -2.72 -3.42
C ARG A 185 -3.46 -1.97 -4.34
N LEU A 186 -3.16 -2.57 -5.48
CA LEU A 186 -2.50 -1.94 -6.61
C LEU A 186 -3.54 -1.68 -7.69
N ILE A 187 -3.82 -0.41 -7.95
CA ILE A 187 -4.95 0.02 -8.79
C ILE A 187 -4.40 0.75 -10.01
N HIS A 188 -4.88 0.37 -11.20
CA HIS A 188 -4.62 1.08 -12.45
C HIS A 188 -5.94 1.58 -13.04
N TYR A 189 -6.02 2.88 -13.28
CA TYR A 189 -7.11 3.50 -14.03
C TYR A 189 -6.72 3.53 -15.52
N HIS A 190 -7.57 2.94 -16.35
CA HIS A 190 -7.30 2.78 -17.76
C HIS A 190 -7.42 4.12 -18.50
N SER A 191 -6.37 4.46 -19.23
CA SER A 191 -6.44 5.55 -20.22
C SER A 191 -7.27 5.14 -21.44
N ALA A 192 -7.65 6.12 -22.27
CA ALA A 192 -8.27 5.85 -23.56
C ALA A 192 -7.41 4.92 -24.43
N LEU A 193 -6.08 5.08 -24.40
CA LEU A 193 -5.14 4.24 -25.12
C LEU A 193 -5.14 2.80 -24.60
N ASP A 194 -5.14 2.62 -23.27
CA ASP A 194 -5.20 1.28 -22.66
C ASP A 194 -6.46 0.52 -23.10
N ASN A 195 -7.60 1.22 -23.17
CA ASN A 195 -8.85 0.64 -23.63
C ASN A 195 -8.80 0.21 -25.09
N LEU A 196 -8.12 0.95 -25.97
CA LEU A 196 -7.91 0.56 -27.36
C LEU A 196 -7.08 -0.72 -27.46
N VAL A 197 -5.97 -0.79 -26.71
CA VAL A 197 -5.10 -1.98 -26.65
C VAL A 197 -5.89 -3.21 -26.20
N LEU A 198 -6.68 -3.09 -25.13
CA LEU A 198 -7.48 -4.19 -24.59
C LEU A 198 -8.55 -4.66 -25.59
N LYS A 199 -9.22 -3.73 -26.29
CA LYS A 199 -10.24 -4.06 -27.31
C LYS A 199 -9.63 -4.80 -28.50
N GLU A 200 -8.46 -4.39 -28.97
CA GLU A 200 -7.79 -5.03 -30.10
C GLU A 200 -7.30 -6.44 -29.77
N ALA A 201 -6.73 -6.62 -28.57
CA ALA A 201 -6.34 -7.93 -28.06
C ALA A 201 -7.55 -8.87 -27.91
N GLY A 202 -8.74 -8.34 -27.55
CA GLY A 202 -9.98 -9.10 -27.45
C GLY A 202 -10.51 -9.58 -28.81
N LYS A 203 -10.50 -8.72 -29.83
CA LYS A 203 -10.94 -9.07 -31.20
C LYS A 203 -10.10 -10.19 -31.82
N SER A 204 -8.79 -10.16 -31.59
CA SER A 204 -7.85 -11.16 -32.14
C SER A 204 -8.11 -12.59 -31.64
N LYS A 205 -8.77 -12.76 -30.49
CA LYS A 205 -9.16 -14.08 -29.94
C LYS A 205 -10.53 -14.58 -30.44
N ALA A 206 -11.37 -13.73 -31.04
CA ALA A 206 -12.71 -14.09 -31.49
C ALA A 206 -12.77 -14.59 -32.96
N ASN A 207 -11.66 -14.47 -33.69
CA ASN A 207 -11.56 -14.81 -35.12
C ASN A 207 -10.91 -16.19 -35.39
N TRP A 208 -10.94 -17.11 -34.42
CA TRP A 208 -10.45 -18.48 -34.56
C TRP A 208 -11.55 -19.49 -34.20
#